data_AF-A0A167ECV9-F1
#
_entry.id   AF-A0A167ECV9-F1
#
_cell.length_a   1.000
_cell.length_b   1.000
_cell.length_c   1.000
_cell.angle_alpha   90.00
_cell.angle_beta   90.00
_cell.angle_gamma   90.00
#
_symmetry.space_group_name_H-M   'P 1'
#
loop_
_entity.id
_entity.type
_entity.pdbx_description
1 polymer ?
#
loop_
_entity_poly.entity_id
_entity_poly.type
_entity_poly.pdbx_seq_one_letter_code
_entity_poly.pdbx_strand_id
1 'polypeptide(L)'
;MWRKVQNIITYLTAITATGAITKEPRQIYFTADADADARYIPLSTRNHWMRRANAALFEVTGSPCPPQAFGSVIVNHTAGGLGDLVCIGVNAVESGNPTLHGQTMTPPQVTDEEKLLTRSIGEIAAINNCSALLRDPNGSYRFSGRETFEAWADLSLYTNAEPCPMCASAIRWAGFKELVFGSSTKLLIANNWTLMTLSAEELFKYTTDMRTKTAIIPDILANETDPYFTWQYTNGSECPPGCERQGSRCSFMAAGAGKDETAASSQTKVLGSTEMQYIGRSLVE
;
A
#
# COMPACT_ATOMS: atom_id res chain seq x y z
N MET A 1 72.51 -31.29 16.72
CA MET A 1 71.36 -32.24 16.64
C MET A 1 70.49 -31.78 15.47
N TRP A 2 70.41 -32.48 14.33
CA TRP A 2 69.75 -33.79 14.03
C TRP A 2 68.23 -33.71 13.78
N ARG A 3 67.85 -33.80 12.48
CA ARG A 3 66.53 -34.23 11.91
C ARG A 3 65.34 -33.25 12.12
N LYS A 4 64.36 -33.09 11.20
CA LYS A 4 64.12 -33.38 9.75
C LYS A 4 62.98 -32.38 9.36
N VAL A 5 62.96 -31.60 8.26
CA VAL A 5 62.98 -31.89 6.79
C VAL A 5 61.65 -32.49 6.27
N GLN A 6 61.14 -31.95 5.14
CA GLN A 6 59.85 -32.18 4.41
C GLN A 6 58.68 -31.28 4.89
N ASN A 7 58.19 -30.23 4.19
CA ASN A 7 58.27 -29.74 2.79
C ASN A 7 57.27 -30.35 1.78
N ILE A 8 56.74 -29.50 0.87
CA ILE A 8 56.14 -29.78 -0.48
C ILE A 8 54.59 -29.98 -0.66
N ILE A 9 54.06 -29.18 -1.60
CA ILE A 9 52.85 -29.28 -2.48
C ILE A 9 51.40 -29.08 -1.95
N THR A 10 50.83 -27.96 -2.43
CA THR A 10 49.50 -27.70 -3.03
C THR A 10 48.47 -28.85 -3.09
N TYR A 11 47.23 -28.56 -2.68
CA TYR A 11 46.03 -29.16 -3.30
C TYR A 11 44.93 -28.12 -3.51
N LEU A 12 44.38 -28.10 -4.73
CA LEU A 12 43.10 -27.47 -5.05
C LEU A 12 42.00 -28.53 -4.93
N THR A 13 40.97 -28.26 -4.13
CA THR A 13 39.68 -28.95 -4.20
C THR A 13 38.57 -27.91 -4.19
N ALA A 14 37.80 -27.83 -5.27
CA ALA A 14 36.64 -26.95 -5.33
C ALA A 14 35.51 -27.53 -4.47
N ILE A 15 34.81 -26.67 -3.72
CA ILE A 15 33.49 -26.99 -3.17
C ILE A 15 32.47 -26.11 -3.87
N THR A 16 31.37 -26.76 -4.26
CA THR A 16 30.29 -26.26 -5.12
C THR A 16 29.59 -25.02 -4.59
N ALA A 17 29.14 -24.16 -5.50
CA ALA A 17 28.21 -23.09 -5.16
C ALA A 17 26.81 -23.66 -4.84
N THR A 18 26.26 -23.27 -3.69
CA THR A 18 24.82 -23.25 -3.42
C THR A 18 24.47 -21.86 -2.90
N GLY A 19 23.67 -21.12 -3.66
CA GLY A 19 23.36 -19.73 -3.34
C GLY A 19 22.30 -19.61 -2.24
N ALA A 20 22.61 -18.82 -1.21
CA ALA A 20 21.63 -18.25 -0.30
C ALA A 20 22.15 -16.89 0.20
N ILE A 21 22.07 -15.86 -0.65
CA ILE A 21 22.19 -14.48 -0.16
C ILE A 21 20.88 -14.15 0.54
N THR A 22 20.76 -14.58 1.80
CA THR A 22 19.75 -14.09 2.73
C THR A 22 20.06 -12.63 3.02
N LYS A 23 19.59 -11.75 2.13
CA LYS A 23 19.62 -10.31 2.28
C LYS A 23 18.78 -9.97 3.52
N GLU A 24 19.42 -9.86 4.67
CA GLU A 24 18.76 -9.46 5.90
C GLU A 24 17.96 -8.17 5.67
N PRO A 25 16.74 -8.05 6.21
CA PRO A 25 15.94 -6.84 6.05
C PRO A 25 16.73 -5.67 6.64
N ARG A 26 16.91 -4.60 5.85
CA ARG A 26 17.72 -3.45 6.25
C ARG A 26 17.02 -2.71 7.38
N GLN A 27 17.32 -3.10 8.63
CA GLN A 27 16.62 -2.63 9.80
C GLN A 27 17.09 -1.21 10.16
N ILE A 28 16.38 -0.21 9.65
CA ILE A 28 16.65 1.21 9.91
C ILE A 28 16.16 1.54 11.34
N TYR A 29 16.96 1.16 12.33
CA TYR A 29 16.76 1.60 13.71
C TYR A 29 17.02 3.10 13.83
N PHE A 30 15.95 3.88 14.02
CA PHE A 30 16.09 5.09 14.83
C PHE A 30 16.32 4.67 16.29
N THR A 31 17.12 5.47 17.00
CA THR A 31 17.74 5.18 18.30
C THR A 31 16.83 4.50 19.32
N ALA A 32 17.36 3.48 20.01
CA ALA A 32 16.67 2.78 21.08
C ALA A 32 16.53 3.63 22.36
N ASP A 33 15.43 4.36 22.46
CA ASP A 33 14.91 4.89 23.74
C ASP A 33 14.16 3.80 24.51
N ALA A 34 14.06 3.93 25.84
CA ALA A 34 13.21 3.04 26.66
C ALA A 34 11.72 3.11 26.30
N ASP A 35 11.33 4.18 25.60
CA ASP A 35 10.01 4.46 25.03
C ASP A 35 9.81 3.80 23.63
N ALA A 36 10.68 2.85 23.27
CA ALA A 36 10.54 2.02 22.07
C ALA A 36 9.52 0.89 22.28
N ASP A 37 9.49 0.27 23.46
CA ASP A 37 8.66 -0.92 23.76
C ASP A 37 7.17 -0.54 23.83
N ALA A 38 6.85 0.59 24.49
CA ALA A 38 5.49 1.13 24.56
C ALA A 38 4.92 1.59 23.20
N ARG A 39 5.79 1.89 22.22
CA ARG A 39 5.39 2.24 20.85
C ARG A 39 5.54 1.10 19.85
N TYR A 40 6.06 -0.05 20.26
CA TYR A 40 6.34 -1.19 19.39
C TYR A 40 5.05 -1.81 18.85
N ILE A 41 4.90 -1.79 17.53
CA ILE A 41 3.85 -2.53 16.82
C ILE A 41 4.46 -3.84 16.31
N PRO A 42 3.95 -5.02 16.69
CA PRO A 42 4.45 -6.31 16.21
C PRO A 42 4.34 -6.47 14.68
N LEU A 43 5.24 -7.24 14.09
CA LEU A 43 5.18 -7.56 12.65
C LEU A 43 3.88 -8.29 12.27
N SER A 44 3.35 -9.16 13.13
CA SER A 44 2.03 -9.79 12.95
C SER A 44 0.90 -8.76 12.84
N THR A 45 0.93 -7.71 13.67
CA THR A 45 -0.03 -6.60 13.62
C THR A 45 0.14 -5.79 12.33
N ARG A 46 1.36 -5.48 11.89
CA ARG A 46 1.59 -4.80 10.60
C ARG A 46 1.10 -5.63 9.41
N ASN A 47 1.32 -6.94 9.44
CA ASN A 47 0.85 -7.88 8.42
C ASN A 47 -0.69 -7.93 8.35
N HIS A 48 -1.38 -7.86 9.50
CA HIS A 48 -2.83 -7.76 9.55
C HIS A 48 -3.34 -6.49 8.82
N TRP A 49 -2.78 -5.32 9.14
CA TRP A 49 -3.22 -4.05 8.55
C TRP A 49 -2.83 -3.89 7.07
N MET A 50 -1.71 -4.49 6.64
CA MET A 50 -1.38 -4.54 5.21
C MET A 50 -2.37 -5.40 4.41
N ARG A 51 -2.80 -6.55 4.96
CA ARG A 51 -3.90 -7.33 4.36
C ARG A 51 -5.22 -6.56 4.37
N ARG A 52 -5.47 -5.74 5.39
CA ARG A 52 -6.65 -4.86 5.44
C ARG A 52 -6.62 -3.75 4.37
N ALA A 53 -5.44 -3.26 4.01
CA ALA A 53 -5.24 -2.33 2.88
C ALA A 53 -5.50 -3.00 1.52
N ASN A 54 -5.08 -4.25 1.32
CA ASN A 54 -5.47 -5.04 0.15
C ASN A 54 -6.99 -5.32 0.11
N ALA A 55 -7.61 -5.67 1.25
CA ALA A 55 -9.04 -5.94 1.34
C ALA A 55 -9.92 -4.71 1.02
N ALA A 56 -9.47 -3.50 1.37
CA ALA A 56 -10.15 -2.25 1.05
C ALA A 56 -10.43 -2.08 -0.45
N LEU A 57 -9.58 -2.63 -1.32
CA LEU A 57 -9.78 -2.63 -2.78
C LEU A 57 -11.14 -3.23 -3.17
N PHE A 58 -11.46 -4.41 -2.64
CA PHE A 58 -12.73 -5.10 -2.92
C PHE A 58 -13.90 -4.39 -2.23
N GLU A 59 -13.73 -3.96 -0.98
CA GLU A 59 -14.78 -3.28 -0.21
C GLU A 59 -15.25 -1.96 -0.84
N VAL A 60 -14.33 -1.21 -1.47
CA VAL A 60 -14.64 0.09 -2.09
C VAL A 60 -15.03 -0.03 -3.57
N THR A 61 -14.46 -0.99 -4.31
CA THR A 61 -14.66 -1.08 -5.78
C THR A 61 -15.53 -2.24 -6.25
N GLY A 62 -15.88 -3.18 -5.36
CA GLY A 62 -16.55 -4.44 -5.73
C GLY A 62 -15.67 -5.43 -6.51
N SER A 63 -14.38 -5.13 -6.70
CA SER A 63 -13.43 -5.99 -7.43
C SER A 63 -12.15 -6.23 -6.61
N PRO A 64 -11.63 -7.47 -6.54
CA PRO A 64 -10.30 -7.74 -6.00
C PRO A 64 -9.17 -7.36 -6.98
N CYS A 65 -9.48 -7.03 -8.24
CA CYS A 65 -8.51 -6.52 -9.22
C CYS A 65 -8.98 -5.23 -9.91
N PRO A 66 -9.14 -4.11 -9.17
CA PRO A 66 -9.46 -2.83 -9.78
C PRO A 66 -8.26 -2.29 -10.59
N PRO A 67 -8.52 -1.46 -11.61
CA PRO A 67 -7.45 -0.71 -12.27
C PRO A 67 -6.78 0.25 -11.28
N GLN A 68 -5.46 0.39 -11.35
CA GLN A 68 -4.65 1.21 -10.43
C GLN A 68 -4.89 0.89 -8.94
N ALA A 69 -4.67 -0.39 -8.58
CA ALA A 69 -5.04 -1.04 -7.31
C ALA A 69 -4.30 -0.56 -6.03
N PHE A 70 -4.22 0.75 -5.81
CA PHE A 70 -3.69 1.35 -4.60
C PHE A 70 -4.77 1.40 -3.51
N GLY A 71 -4.53 0.67 -2.43
CA GLY A 71 -5.39 0.59 -1.25
C GLY A 71 -4.60 0.96 0.00
N SER A 72 -5.23 1.71 0.90
CA SER A 72 -4.61 2.21 2.13
C SER A 72 -5.58 2.19 3.30
N VAL A 73 -5.06 2.02 4.52
CA VAL A 73 -5.81 2.17 5.77
C VAL A 73 -5.04 2.99 6.79
N ILE A 74 -5.77 3.68 7.66
CA ILE A 74 -5.19 4.47 8.75
C ILE A 74 -5.70 3.91 10.07
N VAL A 75 -4.77 3.65 10.99
CA VAL A 75 -4.97 2.82 12.17
C VAL A 75 -4.53 3.56 13.42
N ASN A 76 -5.35 3.49 14.48
CA ASN A 76 -5.00 3.98 15.81
C ASN A 76 -4.51 2.81 16.69
N HIS A 77 -3.19 2.70 16.89
CA HIS A 77 -2.64 1.63 17.75
C HIS A 77 -2.74 1.93 19.25
N THR A 78 -3.18 3.12 19.67
CA THR A 78 -3.32 3.45 21.11
C THR A 78 -4.46 2.70 21.80
N ALA A 79 -5.40 2.15 21.04
CA ALA A 79 -6.49 1.29 21.54
C ALA A 79 -6.02 -0.08 22.09
N GLY A 80 -4.78 -0.48 21.81
CA GLY A 80 -4.23 -1.79 22.20
C GLY A 80 -4.66 -2.94 21.29
N GLY A 81 -4.21 -4.15 21.60
CA GLY A 81 -4.45 -5.33 20.77
C GLY A 81 -3.82 -5.19 19.38
N LEU A 82 -4.65 -5.16 18.33
CA LEU A 82 -4.21 -4.85 16.97
C LEU A 82 -4.23 -3.33 16.67
N GLY A 83 -4.92 -2.52 17.48
CA GLY A 83 -5.34 -1.15 17.16
C GLY A 83 -6.73 -1.09 16.52
N ASP A 84 -7.27 0.12 16.40
CA ASP A 84 -8.57 0.40 15.78
C ASP A 84 -8.41 0.94 14.35
N LEU A 85 -9.28 0.50 13.44
CA LEU A 85 -9.37 1.08 12.09
C LEU A 85 -10.06 2.45 12.15
N VAL A 86 -9.37 3.51 11.74
CA VAL A 86 -9.95 4.86 11.68
C VAL A 86 -10.65 5.10 10.35
N CYS A 87 -10.00 4.74 9.23
CA CYS A 87 -10.59 4.82 7.89
C CYS A 87 -9.86 3.96 6.86
N ILE A 88 -10.49 3.78 5.71
CA ILE A 88 -9.92 3.17 4.49
C ILE A 88 -9.86 4.21 3.36
N GLY A 89 -8.99 3.98 2.38
CA GLY A 89 -8.91 4.74 1.13
C GLY A 89 -8.47 3.86 -0.04
N VAL A 90 -9.03 4.12 -1.21
CA VAL A 90 -8.69 3.45 -2.48
C VAL A 90 -8.69 4.50 -3.58
N ASN A 91 -7.81 4.34 -4.57
CA ASN A 91 -7.66 5.24 -5.71
C ASN A 91 -8.97 5.38 -6.52
N ALA A 92 -9.56 6.57 -6.49
CA ALA A 92 -10.89 6.86 -7.03
C ALA A 92 -10.83 7.39 -8.46
N VAL A 93 -10.25 6.59 -9.38
CA VAL A 93 -9.90 6.98 -10.77
C VAL A 93 -11.06 7.61 -11.58
N GLU A 94 -12.30 7.27 -11.27
CA GLU A 94 -13.50 7.82 -11.95
C GLU A 94 -13.85 9.25 -11.51
N SER A 95 -13.23 9.77 -10.45
CA SER A 95 -13.52 11.10 -9.88
C SER A 95 -13.13 12.28 -10.78
N GLY A 96 -12.27 12.06 -11.78
CA GLY A 96 -11.69 13.11 -12.63
C GLY A 96 -10.75 14.09 -11.90
N ASN A 97 -10.48 13.89 -10.61
CA ASN A 97 -9.63 14.77 -9.82
C ASN A 97 -8.17 14.24 -9.80
N PRO A 98 -7.18 14.98 -10.32
CA PRO A 98 -5.77 14.55 -10.34
C PRO A 98 -5.11 14.43 -8.95
N THR A 99 -5.82 14.68 -7.85
CA THR A 99 -5.40 14.36 -6.48
C THR A 99 -6.16 13.19 -5.83
N LEU A 100 -6.96 12.40 -6.57
CA LEU A 100 -7.78 11.30 -6.02
C LEU A 100 -7.65 9.86 -6.59
N HIS A 101 -7.15 9.48 -7.77
CA HIS A 101 -6.74 10.18 -9.01
C HIS A 101 -7.90 10.32 -10.00
N GLY A 102 -7.64 10.71 -11.25
CA GLY A 102 -8.59 10.44 -12.33
C GLY A 102 -8.34 11.11 -13.67
N GLN A 103 -7.91 10.32 -14.66
CA GLN A 103 -8.31 10.49 -16.06
C GLN A 103 -8.19 9.16 -16.80
N THR A 104 -9.32 8.59 -17.23
CA THR A 104 -9.33 7.45 -18.16
C THR A 104 -9.44 7.95 -19.60
N MET A 105 -8.32 7.94 -20.32
CA MET A 105 -8.35 7.87 -21.78
C MET A 105 -7.63 6.60 -22.21
N THR A 106 -8.40 5.62 -22.68
CA THR A 106 -7.88 4.52 -23.51
C THR A 106 -7.88 4.99 -24.96
N PRO A 107 -6.71 5.27 -25.57
CA PRO A 107 -6.68 5.75 -26.95
C PRO A 107 -6.87 4.59 -27.95
N PRO A 108 -7.77 4.72 -28.94
CA PRO A 108 -7.73 3.89 -30.12
C PRO A 108 -6.57 4.35 -31.03
N GLN A 109 -5.42 3.67 -30.93
CA GLN A 109 -4.13 4.01 -31.56
C GLN A 109 -3.44 5.23 -30.92
N VAL A 110 -2.22 5.04 -30.41
CA VAL A 110 -1.37 6.13 -29.91
C VAL A 110 0.09 5.87 -30.28
N THR A 111 0.73 6.90 -30.84
CA THR A 111 2.16 6.99 -31.09
C THR A 111 2.91 7.34 -29.79
N ASP A 112 4.24 7.25 -29.75
CA ASP A 112 5.01 7.18 -28.51
C ASP A 112 4.94 8.37 -27.50
N GLU A 113 4.20 9.45 -27.78
CA GLU A 113 4.12 10.66 -26.94
C GLU A 113 2.94 10.72 -25.94
N GLU A 114 1.86 9.94 -26.09
CA GLU A 114 0.68 10.03 -25.18
C GLU A 114 0.67 8.98 -24.05
N LYS A 115 1.83 8.73 -23.43
CA LYS A 115 1.95 7.87 -22.22
C LYS A 115 1.60 8.63 -20.94
N LEU A 116 0.38 9.17 -20.85
CA LEU A 116 -0.03 10.04 -19.74
C LEU A 116 -0.28 9.28 -18.41
N LEU A 117 0.60 9.53 -17.45
CA LEU A 117 0.34 9.59 -15.99
C LEU A 117 -0.46 8.45 -15.34
N THR A 118 0.25 7.43 -14.86
CA THR A 118 -0.18 6.68 -13.67
C THR A 118 0.25 7.44 -12.41
N ARG A 119 -0.59 7.52 -11.37
CA ARG A 119 -0.23 8.14 -10.07
C ARG A 119 -0.93 7.41 -8.92
N SER A 120 -0.17 7.09 -7.87
CA SER A 120 -0.61 6.30 -6.71
C SER A 120 -1.41 7.16 -5.74
N ILE A 121 -2.69 6.87 -5.52
CA ILE A 121 -3.56 7.69 -4.64
C ILE A 121 -4.56 6.83 -3.83
N GLY A 122 -4.08 5.83 -3.09
CA GLY A 122 -4.85 5.26 -1.98
C GLY A 122 -4.84 6.18 -0.75
N GLU A 123 -3.74 6.92 -0.59
CA GLU A 123 -3.35 7.61 0.63
C GLU A 123 -4.07 8.94 0.82
N ILE A 124 -4.23 9.74 -0.24
CA ILE A 124 -5.00 11.01 -0.15
C ILE A 124 -6.49 10.73 0.10
N ALA A 125 -7.03 9.66 -0.50
CA ALA A 125 -8.39 9.20 -0.23
C ALA A 125 -8.54 8.82 1.26
N ALA A 126 -7.60 8.05 1.82
CA ALA A 126 -7.60 7.71 3.25
C ALA A 126 -7.47 8.97 4.14
N ILE A 127 -6.51 9.87 3.86
CA ILE A 127 -6.31 11.11 4.63
C ILE A 127 -7.58 11.97 4.63
N ASN A 128 -8.27 12.12 3.49
CA ASN A 128 -9.52 12.87 3.40
C ASN A 128 -10.66 12.19 4.18
N ASN A 129 -10.81 10.87 4.05
CA ASN A 129 -11.83 10.10 4.75
C ASN A 129 -11.64 10.17 6.29
N CYS A 130 -10.42 9.97 6.77
CA CYS A 130 -10.08 10.14 8.19
C CYS A 130 -10.27 11.59 8.65
N SER A 131 -9.88 12.59 7.84
CA SER A 131 -10.10 14.00 8.18
C SER A 131 -11.58 14.33 8.40
N ALA A 132 -12.48 13.72 7.62
CA ALA A 132 -13.92 13.86 7.82
C ALA A 132 -14.40 13.13 9.10
N LEU A 133 -14.03 11.86 9.30
CA LEU A 133 -14.47 11.04 10.42
C LEU A 133 -13.96 11.53 11.78
N LEU A 134 -12.73 12.03 11.85
CA LEU A 134 -12.17 12.63 13.07
C LEU A 134 -12.88 13.93 13.46
N ARG A 135 -13.37 14.69 12.46
CA ARG A 135 -14.03 16.00 12.61
C ARG A 135 -15.56 15.94 12.71
N ASP A 136 -16.17 14.77 12.51
CA ASP A 136 -17.64 14.61 12.50
C ASP A 136 -18.25 15.01 13.86
N PRO A 137 -19.12 16.03 13.92
CA PRO A 137 -19.77 16.45 15.17
C PRO A 137 -20.71 15.39 15.76
N ASN A 138 -21.08 14.35 14.99
CA ASN A 138 -21.91 13.22 15.42
C ASN A 138 -21.12 11.91 15.57
N GLY A 139 -19.85 11.87 15.15
CA GLY A 139 -18.98 10.70 15.22
C GLY A 139 -18.46 10.43 16.65
N SER A 140 -17.62 9.41 16.80
CA SER A 140 -17.02 9.06 18.09
C SER A 140 -15.89 10.00 18.53
N TYR A 141 -15.15 10.58 17.57
CA TYR A 141 -13.97 11.42 17.83
C TYR A 141 -14.34 12.88 18.13
N ARG A 142 -15.13 13.51 17.25
CA ARG A 142 -15.66 14.89 17.40
C ARG A 142 -14.58 15.97 17.59
N PHE A 143 -13.35 15.68 17.18
CA PHE A 143 -12.18 16.52 17.41
C PHE A 143 -12.33 17.90 16.75
N SER A 144 -11.83 18.95 17.39
CA SER A 144 -11.58 20.23 16.73
C SER A 144 -10.52 20.10 15.63
N GLY A 145 -10.40 21.10 14.75
CA GLY A 145 -9.34 21.12 13.73
C GLY A 145 -7.92 21.07 14.30
N ARG A 146 -7.73 21.47 15.57
CA ARG A 146 -6.45 21.33 16.28
C ARG A 146 -6.23 19.91 16.76
N GLU A 147 -7.21 19.32 17.46
CA GLU A 147 -7.11 17.94 17.97
C GLU A 147 -6.95 16.94 16.81
N THR A 148 -7.62 17.15 15.67
CA THR A 148 -7.38 16.36 14.44
C THR A 148 -5.94 16.50 13.92
N PHE A 149 -5.34 17.69 14.01
CA PHE A 149 -3.94 17.89 13.58
C PHE A 149 -2.94 17.25 14.55
N GLU A 150 -3.21 17.31 15.85
CA GLU A 150 -2.36 16.68 16.88
C GLU A 150 -2.48 15.14 16.85
N ALA A 151 -3.68 14.61 16.60
CA ALA A 151 -3.95 13.16 16.57
C ALA A 151 -3.19 12.38 15.47
N TRP A 152 -2.80 13.00 14.35
CA TRP A 152 -2.04 12.30 13.31
C TRP A 152 -0.75 11.68 13.84
N ALA A 153 -0.12 12.28 14.86
CA ALA A 153 1.13 11.79 15.45
C ALA A 153 1.01 10.42 16.15
N ASP A 154 -0.21 9.99 16.50
CA ASP A 154 -0.50 8.66 17.07
C ASP A 154 -0.96 7.65 16.01
N LEU A 155 -1.38 8.12 14.83
CA LEU A 155 -1.93 7.30 13.76
C LEU A 155 -0.84 6.71 12.85
N SER A 156 -1.07 5.48 12.39
CA SER A 156 -0.20 4.75 11.47
C SER A 156 -0.91 4.55 10.13
N LEU A 157 -0.24 4.87 9.02
CA LEU A 157 -0.77 4.67 7.67
C LEU A 157 -0.14 3.43 7.04
N TYR A 158 -0.99 2.52 6.59
CA TYR A 158 -0.61 1.33 5.83
C TYR A 158 -1.09 1.50 4.39
N THR A 159 -0.21 1.31 3.39
CA THR A 159 -0.57 1.37 1.97
C THR A 159 0.08 0.22 1.20
N ASN A 160 -0.63 -0.39 0.26
CA ASN A 160 -0.16 -1.62 -0.38
C ASN A 160 0.99 -1.42 -1.38
N ALA A 161 1.33 -0.18 -1.75
CA ALA A 161 2.55 0.16 -2.49
C ALA A 161 3.21 1.42 -1.94
N GLU A 162 4.49 1.64 -2.26
CA GLU A 162 5.22 2.84 -1.85
C GLU A 162 4.50 4.11 -2.36
N PRO A 163 4.20 5.08 -1.48
CA PRO A 163 3.46 6.27 -1.86
C PRO A 163 4.30 7.18 -2.77
N CYS A 164 3.69 7.67 -3.85
CA CYS A 164 4.34 8.61 -4.75
C CYS A 164 4.71 9.93 -4.01
N PRO A 165 5.63 10.77 -4.55
CA PRO A 165 6.10 11.99 -3.88
C PRO A 165 5.01 12.95 -3.38
N MET A 166 3.86 13.00 -4.05
CA MET A 166 2.69 13.76 -3.59
C MET A 166 2.11 13.17 -2.29
N CYS A 167 1.83 11.86 -2.28
CA CYS A 167 1.34 11.15 -1.09
C CYS A 167 2.38 11.15 0.03
N ALA A 168 3.65 10.85 -0.27
CA ALA A 168 4.75 10.91 0.70
C ALA A 168 4.90 12.31 1.32
N SER A 169 4.76 13.39 0.53
CA SER A 169 4.74 14.77 1.05
C SER A 169 3.54 15.00 1.98
N ALA A 170 2.33 14.60 1.58
CA ALA A 170 1.12 14.79 2.37
C ALA A 170 1.18 14.03 3.71
N ILE A 171 1.68 12.79 3.69
CA ILE A 171 1.91 11.95 4.88
C ILE A 171 2.95 12.61 5.80
N ARG A 172 4.08 13.07 5.24
CA ARG A 172 5.11 13.76 6.00
C ARG A 172 4.61 15.05 6.65
N TRP A 173 3.73 15.77 5.96
CA TRP A 173 3.14 17.05 6.38
C TRP A 173 2.03 16.89 7.42
N ALA A 174 1.21 15.84 7.30
CA ALA A 174 0.27 15.44 8.36
C ALA A 174 1.01 14.95 9.62
N GLY A 175 2.19 14.33 9.45
CA GLY A 175 3.07 13.96 10.56
C GLY A 175 2.69 12.67 11.25
N PHE A 176 2.22 11.67 10.49
CA PHE A 176 1.89 10.32 10.97
C PHE A 176 2.98 9.70 11.86
N LYS A 177 2.60 8.82 12.79
CA LYS A 177 3.54 8.01 13.59
C LYS A 177 4.48 7.21 12.68
N GLU A 178 3.88 6.44 11.78
CA GLU A 178 4.59 5.62 10.79
C GLU A 178 3.84 5.51 9.47
N LEU A 179 4.63 5.45 8.40
CA LEU A 179 4.26 5.04 7.05
C LEU A 179 4.76 3.60 6.86
N VAL A 180 3.82 2.68 6.66
CA VAL A 180 4.07 1.27 6.38
C VAL A 180 3.64 0.98 4.95
N PHE A 181 4.51 0.36 4.14
CA PHE A 181 4.14 -0.03 2.78
C PHE A 181 4.64 -1.40 2.35
N GLY A 182 3.94 -1.98 1.37
CA GLY A 182 4.28 -3.24 0.72
C GLY A 182 5.14 -3.03 -0.54
N SER A 183 4.50 -3.04 -1.72
CA SER A 183 5.17 -3.07 -3.02
C SER A 183 6.05 -1.84 -3.29
N SER A 184 7.36 -2.02 -3.44
CA SER A 184 8.29 -0.90 -3.66
C SER A 184 8.14 -0.23 -5.04
N THR A 185 8.52 1.05 -5.14
CA THR A 185 8.61 1.79 -6.41
C THR A 185 9.38 1.03 -7.50
N LYS A 186 10.40 0.26 -7.10
CA LYS A 186 11.25 -0.53 -8.01
C LYS A 186 10.47 -1.66 -8.68
N LEU A 187 9.54 -2.31 -7.98
CA LEU A 187 8.68 -3.34 -8.55
C LEU A 187 7.66 -2.73 -9.52
N LEU A 188 7.09 -1.56 -9.17
CA LEU A 188 6.18 -0.83 -10.05
C LEU A 188 6.88 -0.44 -11.36
N ILE A 189 8.08 0.16 -11.29
CA ILE A 189 8.90 0.48 -12.48
C ILE A 189 9.19 -0.78 -13.31
N ALA A 190 9.56 -1.90 -12.66
CA ALA A 190 9.84 -3.17 -13.34
C ALA A 190 8.62 -3.81 -14.01
N ASN A 191 7.39 -3.41 -13.64
CA ASN A 191 6.13 -3.86 -14.23
C ASN A 191 5.46 -2.76 -15.07
N ASN A 192 6.28 -1.91 -15.70
CA ASN A 192 5.87 -0.86 -16.65
C ASN A 192 4.92 0.22 -16.08
N TRP A 193 4.86 0.42 -14.76
CA TRP A 193 4.14 1.56 -14.19
C TRP A 193 4.92 2.85 -14.44
N THR A 194 4.23 3.88 -14.92
CA THR A 194 4.80 5.23 -15.08
C THR A 194 4.57 6.01 -13.79
N LEU A 195 5.60 6.16 -12.95
CA LEU A 195 5.53 6.93 -11.70
C LEU A 195 6.77 7.81 -11.49
N MET A 196 6.64 8.82 -10.63
CA MET A 196 7.77 9.64 -10.17
C MET A 196 8.70 8.77 -9.32
N THR A 197 10.00 8.78 -9.64
CA THR A 197 10.99 7.83 -9.09
C THR A 197 11.60 8.22 -7.74
N LEU A 198 11.28 9.40 -7.21
CA LEU A 198 11.72 9.89 -5.90
C LEU A 198 11.06 9.06 -4.79
N SER A 199 11.85 8.24 -4.09
CA SER A 199 11.37 7.36 -3.02
C SER A 199 10.91 8.11 -1.77
N ALA A 200 10.04 7.49 -0.97
CA ALA A 200 9.59 8.07 0.30
C ALA A 200 10.77 8.31 1.28
N GLU A 201 11.71 7.36 1.36
CA GLU A 201 12.94 7.50 2.14
C GLU A 201 13.78 8.70 1.70
N GLU A 202 13.88 8.95 0.40
CA GLU A 202 14.69 10.03 -0.16
C GLU A 202 14.03 11.39 0.04
N LEU A 203 12.71 11.48 -0.17
CA LEU A 203 11.93 12.68 0.12
C LEU A 203 12.07 13.09 1.59
N PHE A 204 11.99 12.13 2.53
CA PHE A 204 12.04 12.43 3.95
C PHE A 204 13.39 13.01 4.41
N LYS A 205 14.51 12.71 3.71
CA LYS A 205 15.84 13.29 4.00
C LYS A 205 15.87 14.82 3.87
N TYR A 206 14.99 15.40 3.05
CA TYR A 206 14.86 16.85 2.86
C TYR A 206 13.86 17.51 3.84
N THR A 207 13.42 16.80 4.88
CA THR A 207 12.35 17.23 5.80
C THR A 207 12.74 17.13 7.28
N THR A 208 14.04 17.31 7.57
CA THR A 208 14.62 17.26 8.93
C THR A 208 14.08 18.33 9.86
N ASP A 209 13.72 19.49 9.32
CA ASP A 209 13.45 20.70 10.09
C ASP A 209 11.98 20.79 10.57
N MET A 210 11.17 19.80 10.20
CA MET A 210 9.78 19.67 10.61
C MET A 210 9.66 19.01 12.00
N ARG A 211 8.73 19.52 12.82
CA ARG A 211 8.57 19.13 14.23
C ARG A 211 8.23 17.65 14.46
N THR A 212 7.39 17.07 13.60
CA THR A 212 6.97 15.66 13.68
C THR A 212 8.04 14.75 13.08
N LYS A 213 8.14 13.52 13.58
CA LYS A 213 8.93 12.44 12.98
C LYS A 213 7.98 11.33 12.56
N THR A 214 8.08 10.91 11.30
CA THR A 214 7.31 9.78 10.75
C THR A 214 8.29 8.67 10.40
N ALA A 215 8.15 7.51 11.02
CA ALA A 215 8.96 6.35 10.67
C ALA A 215 8.54 5.80 9.30
N ILE A 216 9.47 5.19 8.56
CA ILE A 216 9.17 4.45 7.32
C ILE A 216 9.47 2.98 7.58
N ILE A 217 8.51 2.11 7.30
CA ILE A 217 8.64 0.65 7.35
C ILE A 217 8.28 0.08 5.97
N PRO A 218 9.28 -0.20 5.10
CA PRO A 218 9.07 -0.70 3.74
C PRO A 218 8.86 -2.22 3.71
N ASP A 219 8.54 -2.74 2.52
CA ASP A 219 8.53 -4.16 2.13
C ASP A 219 7.60 -5.08 2.98
N ILE A 220 6.63 -4.53 3.72
CA ILE A 220 5.70 -5.31 4.56
C ILE A 220 4.71 -6.08 3.68
N LEU A 221 4.76 -7.41 3.75
CA LEU A 221 3.99 -8.33 2.90
C LEU A 221 4.10 -8.01 1.40
N ALA A 222 5.26 -7.57 0.92
CA ALA A 222 5.49 -7.35 -0.51
C ALA A 222 5.05 -8.56 -1.36
N ASN A 223 5.32 -9.78 -0.89
CA ASN A 223 4.89 -11.03 -1.53
C ASN A 223 3.37 -11.23 -1.66
N GLU A 224 2.54 -10.46 -0.94
CA GLU A 224 1.08 -10.45 -1.06
C GLU A 224 0.56 -9.18 -1.75
N THR A 225 1.29 -8.06 -1.73
CA THR A 225 0.91 -6.81 -2.41
C THR A 225 1.39 -6.75 -3.86
N ASP A 226 2.57 -7.30 -4.18
CA ASP A 226 3.17 -7.28 -5.52
C ASP A 226 2.21 -7.84 -6.61
N PRO A 227 1.47 -8.95 -6.40
CA PRO A 227 0.52 -9.48 -7.38
C PRO A 227 -0.55 -8.48 -7.84
N TYR A 228 -0.92 -7.47 -7.04
CA TYR A 228 -1.90 -6.45 -7.43
C TYR A 228 -1.37 -5.49 -8.52
N PHE A 229 -0.05 -5.42 -8.70
CA PHE A 229 0.64 -4.48 -9.59
C PHE A 229 1.30 -5.17 -10.81
N THR A 230 1.58 -6.47 -10.77
CA THR A 230 2.30 -7.17 -11.86
C THR A 230 1.49 -7.41 -13.15
N TRP A 231 0.16 -7.28 -13.12
CA TRP A 231 -0.72 -7.73 -14.20
C TRP A 231 -1.28 -6.63 -15.13
N GLN A 232 -1.22 -5.36 -14.73
CA GLN A 232 -1.96 -4.28 -15.40
C GLN A 232 -1.27 -3.77 -16.68
N TYR A 233 0.06 -3.69 -16.65
CA TYR A 233 0.89 -3.13 -17.72
C TYR A 233 1.97 -4.11 -18.22
N THR A 234 1.90 -5.37 -17.80
CA THR A 234 2.82 -6.45 -18.22
C THR A 234 2.01 -7.61 -18.78
N ASN A 235 2.28 -7.99 -20.02
CA ASN A 235 1.55 -9.06 -20.70
C ASN A 235 2.03 -10.43 -20.24
N GLY A 236 1.12 -11.40 -20.11
CA GLY A 236 1.43 -12.78 -19.72
C GLY A 236 1.57 -13.03 -18.21
N SER A 237 1.54 -11.99 -17.36
CA SER A 237 1.55 -12.14 -15.90
C SER A 237 0.34 -12.93 -15.38
N GLU A 238 0.49 -13.56 -14.21
CA GLU A 238 -0.63 -14.11 -13.45
C GLU A 238 -1.59 -13.00 -12.98
N CYS A 239 -2.81 -13.37 -12.62
CA CYS A 239 -3.80 -12.43 -12.05
C CYS A 239 -3.67 -12.38 -10.51
N PRO A 240 -4.06 -11.26 -9.87
CA PRO A 240 -3.99 -11.13 -8.42
C PRO A 240 -5.00 -12.06 -7.74
N PRO A 241 -4.82 -12.33 -6.43
CA PRO A 241 -5.73 -13.17 -5.65
C PRO A 241 -7.20 -12.76 -5.83
N GLY A 242 -8.04 -13.71 -6.24
CA GLY A 242 -9.47 -13.49 -6.46
C GLY A 242 -9.88 -13.05 -7.87
N CYS A 243 -8.95 -12.91 -8.84
CA CYS A 243 -9.29 -12.65 -10.24
C CYS A 243 -8.73 -13.70 -11.21
N GLU A 244 -9.44 -13.88 -12.32
CA GLU A 244 -9.08 -14.81 -13.40
C GLU A 244 -8.75 -14.06 -14.70
N ARG A 245 -7.98 -14.71 -15.59
CA ARG A 245 -7.54 -14.12 -16.86
C ARG A 245 -8.59 -14.34 -17.95
N GLN A 246 -9.24 -13.25 -18.39
CA GLN A 246 -10.19 -13.24 -19.49
C GLN A 246 -9.58 -12.51 -20.69
N GLY A 247 -9.03 -13.29 -21.62
CA GLY A 247 -8.23 -12.77 -22.73
C GLY A 247 -6.98 -12.02 -22.22
N SER A 248 -6.83 -10.77 -22.63
CA SER A 248 -5.68 -9.94 -22.23
C SER A 248 -5.79 -9.34 -20.82
N ARG A 249 -6.98 -9.35 -20.19
CA ARG A 249 -7.23 -8.66 -18.91
C ARG A 249 -7.46 -9.66 -17.77
N CYS A 250 -7.19 -9.24 -16.54
CA CYS A 250 -7.72 -9.92 -15.35
C CYS A 250 -9.08 -9.33 -14.99
N SER A 251 -9.99 -10.17 -14.49
CA SER A 251 -11.33 -9.76 -14.06
C SER A 251 -11.92 -10.76 -13.08
N PHE A 252 -12.81 -10.27 -12.21
CA PHE A 252 -13.57 -11.07 -11.25
C PHE A 252 -14.91 -11.48 -11.86
N MET A 253 -15.20 -12.78 -11.89
CA MET A 253 -16.57 -13.26 -12.07
C MET A 253 -17.19 -13.49 -10.69
N ALA A 254 -18.11 -12.63 -10.29
CA ALA A 254 -18.99 -12.93 -9.16
C ALA A 254 -19.83 -14.17 -9.49
N ALA A 255 -19.73 -15.21 -8.66
CA ALA A 255 -20.44 -16.47 -8.85
C ALA A 255 -21.95 -16.27 -8.72
N GLY A 256 -22.64 -16.05 -9.85
CA GLY A 256 -24.07 -15.75 -9.88
C GLY A 256 -24.54 -14.97 -11.11
N ALA A 257 -23.64 -14.38 -11.91
CA ALA A 257 -23.98 -13.71 -13.17
C ALA A 257 -24.32 -14.71 -14.30
N GLY A 258 -25.37 -15.51 -14.09
CA GLY A 258 -25.96 -16.36 -15.12
C GLY A 258 -26.54 -15.52 -16.25
N LYS A 259 -26.44 -16.04 -17.48
CA LYS A 259 -26.84 -15.35 -18.72
C LYS A 259 -28.28 -14.86 -18.67
N ASP A 260 -28.47 -13.56 -18.90
CA ASP A 260 -29.61 -13.06 -19.69
C ASP A 260 -29.22 -11.75 -20.39
N GLU A 261 -29.16 -11.77 -21.73
CA GLU A 261 -28.90 -10.59 -22.55
C GLU A 261 -30.21 -9.82 -22.81
N THR A 262 -30.66 -9.02 -21.85
CA THR A 262 -31.61 -7.94 -22.12
C THR A 262 -31.16 -6.62 -21.49
N ALA A 263 -31.29 -5.53 -22.25
CA ALA A 263 -30.71 -4.24 -21.89
C ALA A 263 -31.49 -3.55 -20.76
N ALA A 264 -30.86 -3.42 -19.60
CA ALA A 264 -31.32 -2.57 -18.51
C ALA A 264 -30.22 -1.56 -18.13
N SER A 265 -30.51 -0.26 -18.30
CA SER A 265 -29.64 0.81 -17.84
C SER A 265 -29.69 0.89 -16.31
N SER A 266 -28.72 0.26 -15.64
CA SER A 266 -28.57 0.36 -14.20
C SER A 266 -27.71 1.57 -13.86
N GLN A 267 -28.33 2.63 -13.33
CA GLN A 267 -27.60 3.77 -12.79
C GLN A 267 -26.86 3.33 -11.53
N THR A 268 -25.53 3.50 -11.49
CA THR A 268 -24.72 3.26 -10.30
C THR A 268 -25.15 4.21 -9.19
N LYS A 269 -26.05 3.74 -8.31
CA LYS A 269 -26.50 4.48 -7.13
C LYS A 269 -25.31 4.66 -6.19
N VAL A 270 -24.73 5.86 -6.16
CA VAL A 270 -23.73 6.25 -5.16
C VAL A 270 -24.33 6.03 -3.77
N LEU A 271 -23.79 5.06 -3.05
CA LEU A 271 -24.26 4.72 -1.70
C LEU A 271 -23.89 5.84 -0.72
N GLY A 272 -24.81 6.17 0.17
CA GLY A 272 -24.59 7.22 1.17
C GLY A 272 -23.57 6.77 2.22
N SER A 273 -22.86 7.73 2.82
CA SER A 273 -21.86 7.47 3.89
C SER A 273 -22.39 6.66 5.06
N THR A 274 -23.70 6.66 5.30
CA THR A 274 -24.39 5.88 6.33
C THR A 274 -24.50 4.38 6.03
N GLU A 275 -24.52 3.95 4.76
CA GLU A 275 -24.75 2.54 4.40
C GLU A 275 -23.47 1.67 4.55
N MET A 276 -22.27 2.26 4.44
CA MET A 276 -20.99 1.56 4.65
C MET A 276 -20.79 0.99 6.07
N GLN A 277 -21.43 1.56 7.09
CA GLN A 277 -21.24 1.12 8.48
C GLN A 277 -21.83 -0.27 8.79
N TYR A 278 -22.77 -0.78 7.99
CA TYR A 278 -23.47 -2.04 8.29
C TYR A 278 -22.86 -3.29 7.65
N ILE A 279 -22.19 -3.16 6.50
CA ILE A 279 -21.60 -4.31 5.79
C ILE A 279 -20.45 -4.93 6.62
N GLY A 280 -19.66 -4.09 7.30
CA GLY A 280 -18.51 -4.49 8.13
C GLY A 280 -18.81 -5.36 9.36
N ARG A 281 -20.07 -5.75 9.61
CA ARG A 281 -20.45 -6.71 10.68
C ARG A 281 -20.87 -8.09 10.17
N SER A 282 -21.05 -8.29 8.86
CA SER A 282 -21.72 -9.49 8.31
C SER A 282 -20.78 -10.52 7.66
N LEU A 283 -19.46 -10.35 7.81
CA LEU A 283 -18.43 -11.22 7.22
C LEU A 283 -17.42 -11.69 8.29
N VAL A 284 -17.88 -11.87 9.53
CA VAL A 284 -17.07 -12.36 10.67
C VAL A 284 -17.88 -13.37 11.50
N GLU A 285 -18.30 -14.46 10.84
CA GLU A 285 -18.63 -15.77 11.42
C GLU A 285 -17.95 -16.85 10.57
#